data_AF-A0A1G6UA27-F1
#
_entry.id   AF-A0A1G6UA27-F1
#
_cell.length_a   1.000
_cell.length_b   1.000
_cell.length_c   1.000
_cell.angle_alpha   90.00
_cell.angle_beta   90.00
_cell.angle_gamma   90.00
#
_symmetry.space_group_name_H-M   'P 1'
#
loop_
_entity.id
_entity.type
_entity.pdbx_description
1 polymer ?
#
loop_
_entity_poly.entity_id
_entity_poly.type
_entity_poly.pdbx_seq_one_letter_code
_entity_poly.pdbx_strand_id
1 'polypeptide(L)'
;MGRKPNYKNEEFIKKVSARILEIAKEKDIVQDKIAELFHADDNRQIGRVLRGETNYGISELERFAKVLKVHPRELLDFEWE
;
A
#
# COMPACT_ATOMS: atom_id res chain seq x y z
N MET A 1 -15.38 2.98 -30.27
CA MET A 1 -14.38 3.75 -29.50
C MET A 1 -13.67 2.77 -28.57
N GLY A 2 -12.35 2.60 -28.68
CA GLY A 2 -11.60 1.70 -27.79
C GLY A 2 -11.59 2.24 -26.35
N ARG A 3 -11.52 1.33 -25.36
CA ARG A 3 -11.43 1.70 -23.93
C ARG A 3 -10.18 2.56 -23.72
N LYS A 4 -10.34 3.79 -23.22
CA LYS A 4 -9.19 4.59 -22.78
C LYS A 4 -8.52 3.87 -21.61
N PRO A 5 -7.17 3.77 -21.58
CA PRO A 5 -6.47 3.22 -20.44
C PRO A 5 -6.78 4.06 -19.19
N ASN A 6 -6.92 3.39 -18.05
CA ASN A 6 -7.10 4.07 -16.77
C ASN A 6 -5.84 4.90 -16.47
N TYR A 7 -6.01 6.10 -15.93
CA TYR A 7 -4.89 6.89 -15.42
C TYR A 7 -4.18 6.12 -14.30
N LYS A 8 -2.85 6.04 -14.37
CA LYS A 8 -1.99 5.40 -13.37
C LYS A 8 -0.80 6.31 -13.10
N ASN A 9 -0.72 6.87 -11.91
CA ASN A 9 0.45 7.63 -11.45
C ASN A 9 1.40 6.69 -10.70
N GLU A 10 2.41 6.16 -11.39
CA GLU A 10 3.33 5.19 -10.80
C GLU A 10 4.20 5.79 -9.70
N GLU A 11 4.55 7.07 -9.81
CA GLU A 11 5.37 7.73 -8.80
C GLU A 11 4.58 7.90 -7.50
N PHE A 12 3.34 8.37 -7.58
CA PHE A 12 2.47 8.49 -6.41
C PHE A 12 2.25 7.13 -5.75
N ILE A 13 1.98 6.08 -6.53
CA ILE A 13 1.83 4.72 -6.01
C ILE A 13 3.09 4.30 -5.24
N LYS A 14 4.28 4.54 -5.80
CA LYS A 14 5.55 4.21 -5.12
C LYS A 14 5.73 4.99 -3.82
N LYS A 15 5.37 6.27 -3.76
CA LYS A 15 5.44 7.09 -2.54
C LYS A 15 4.55 6.52 -1.43
N VAL A 16 3.30 6.18 -1.73
CA VAL A 16 2.39 5.59 -0.73
C VAL A 16 2.90 4.21 -0.29
N SER A 17 3.35 3.35 -1.21
CA SER A 17 3.90 2.03 -0.88
C SER A 17 5.17 2.12 -0.02
N ALA A 18 6.04 3.08 -0.30
CA ALA A 18 7.22 3.35 0.52
C ALA A 18 6.83 3.77 1.93
N ARG A 19 5.86 4.68 2.07
CA ARG A 19 5.39 5.15 3.39
C ARG A 19 4.79 4.03 4.23
N ILE A 20 4.01 3.12 3.61
CA ILE A 20 3.50 1.91 4.28
C ILE A 20 4.65 1.05 4.83
N LEU A 21 5.69 0.84 4.03
CA LEU A 21 6.85 0.04 4.43
C LEU A 21 7.68 0.70 5.54
N GLU A 22 7.81 2.02 5.52
CA GLU A 22 8.46 2.78 6.60
C GLU A 22 7.72 2.60 7.91
N ILE A 23 6.41 2.86 7.94
CA ILE A 23 5.57 2.70 9.13
C ILE A 23 5.63 1.25 9.65
N ALA A 24 5.63 0.27 8.75
CA ALA A 24 5.76 -1.14 9.14
C ALA A 24 7.11 -1.43 9.82
N LYS A 25 8.21 -0.90 9.27
CA LYS A 25 9.55 -1.03 9.86
C LYS A 25 9.65 -0.32 11.21
N GLU A 26 9.12 0.89 11.33
CA GLU A 26 9.08 1.65 12.59
C GLU A 26 8.35 0.90 13.71
N LYS A 27 7.36 0.06 13.34
CA LYS A 27 6.55 -0.73 14.28
C LYS A 27 7.04 -2.17 14.48
N ASP A 28 8.19 -2.53 13.91
CA ASP A 28 8.73 -3.90 13.94
C ASP A 28 7.73 -4.95 13.42
N ILE A 29 6.90 -4.56 12.44
CA ILE A 29 5.96 -5.45 11.77
C ILE A 29 6.68 -6.11 10.60
N VAL A 30 7.06 -7.36 10.78
CA VAL A 30 7.72 -8.17 9.74
C VAL A 30 6.78 -8.35 8.53
N GLN A 31 7.34 -8.40 7.33
CA GLN A 31 6.63 -8.53 6.06
C GLN A 31 5.62 -9.69 6.04
N ASP A 32 5.97 -10.84 6.65
CA ASP A 32 5.08 -12.00 6.77
C ASP A 32 3.81 -11.68 7.58
N LYS A 33 3.94 -10.81 8.58
CA LYS A 33 2.84 -10.34 9.40
C LYS A 33 1.95 -9.37 8.65
N ILE A 34 2.49 -8.55 7.74
CA ILE A 34 1.67 -7.72 6.84
C ILE A 34 0.86 -8.62 5.90
N ALA A 35 1.50 -9.65 5.32
CA ALA A 35 0.84 -10.60 4.42
C ALA A 35 -0.26 -11.41 5.12
N GLU A 36 0.03 -11.90 6.34
CA GLU A 36 -0.92 -12.61 7.20
C GLU A 36 -2.10 -11.72 7.64
N LEU A 37 -1.81 -10.49 8.09
CA LEU A 37 -2.81 -9.53 8.55
C LEU A 37 -3.69 -8.98 7.42
N PHE A 38 -3.25 -9.10 6.16
CA PHE A 38 -4.06 -8.69 5.02
C PHE A 38 -5.15 -9.67 4.64
N HIS A 39 -5.16 -10.88 5.22
CA HIS A 39 -6.03 -12.00 4.80
C HIS A 39 -6.07 -12.15 3.28
N ALA A 40 -4.94 -11.88 2.63
CA ALA A 40 -4.85 -12.03 1.19
C ALA A 40 -4.61 -13.51 0.92
N ASP A 41 -5.55 -14.14 0.21
CA ASP A 41 -5.36 -15.52 -0.29
C ASP A 41 -4.11 -15.62 -1.20
N ASP A 42 -3.58 -14.48 -1.68
CA ASP A 42 -2.39 -14.38 -2.52
C ASP A 42 -1.33 -13.39 -1.99
N ASN A 43 -0.30 -13.93 -1.32
CA ASN A 43 0.89 -13.19 -0.87
C ASN A 43 1.62 -12.45 -2.01
N ARG A 44 1.52 -12.90 -3.26
CA ARG A 44 2.15 -12.24 -4.41
C ARG A 44 1.49 -10.90 -4.71
N GLN A 45 0.18 -10.80 -4.53
CA GLN A 45 -0.56 -9.55 -4.74
C GLN A 45 -0.13 -8.49 -3.73
N ILE A 46 0.03 -8.86 -2.46
CA ILE A 46 0.55 -7.96 -1.42
C ILE A 46 1.97 -7.51 -1.75
N GLY A 47 2.84 -8.43 -2.16
CA GLY A 47 4.20 -8.08 -2.57
C GLY A 47 4.23 -7.06 -3.72
N ARG A 48 3.35 -7.19 -4.70
CA ARG A 48 3.22 -6.23 -5.82
C ARG A 48 2.77 -4.85 -5.34
N VAL A 49 1.82 -4.80 -4.40
CA VAL A 49 1.34 -3.55 -3.79
C VAL A 49 2.45 -2.88 -2.99
N LEU A 50 3.16 -3.62 -2.15
CA LEU A 50 4.26 -3.09 -1.33
C LEU A 50 5.44 -2.60 -2.17
N ARG A 51 5.66 -3.16 -3.37
CA ARG A 51 6.64 -2.68 -4.35
C ARG A 51 6.12 -1.55 -5.26
N GLY A 52 4.85 -1.17 -5.12
CA GLY A 52 4.22 -0.15 -5.95
C GLY A 52 3.99 -0.56 -7.41
N GLU A 53 4.02 -1.87 -7.71
CA GLU A 53 3.82 -2.42 -9.05
C GLU A 53 2.34 -2.36 -9.47
N THR A 54 1.45 -2.51 -8.49
CA THR A 54 -0.01 -2.50 -8.65
C THR A 54 -0.62 -1.38 -7.83
N ASN A 55 -1.49 -0.58 -8.47
CA ASN A 55 -2.33 0.37 -7.76
C ASN A 55 -3.37 -0.38 -6.91
N TYR A 56 -3.57 0.03 -5.66
CA TYR A 56 -4.59 -0.52 -4.80
C TYR A 56 -5.67 0.52 -4.50
N GLY A 57 -6.88 0.04 -4.25
CA GLY A 57 -8.03 0.90 -3.98
C GLY A 57 -8.03 1.47 -2.55
N ILE A 58 -8.92 2.43 -2.31
CA ILE A 58 -9.12 3.06 -1.00
C ILE A 58 -9.46 2.05 0.11
N SER A 59 -10.22 0.99 -0.21
CA SER A 59 -10.52 -0.08 0.77
C SER A 59 -9.26 -0.76 1.29
N GLU A 60 -8.23 -0.92 0.46
CA GLU A 60 -6.98 -1.56 0.91
C GLU A 60 -6.06 -0.59 1.63
N LEU A 61 -6.13 0.72 1.32
CA LEU A 61 -5.52 1.76 2.16
C LEU A 61 -6.07 1.69 3.59
N GLU A 62 -7.39 1.55 3.75
CA GLU A 62 -8.03 1.39 5.06
C GLU A 62 -7.59 0.11 5.78
N ARG A 63 -7.48 -1.00 5.03
CA ARG A 63 -6.93 -2.26 5.56
C ARG A 63 -5.49 -2.08 6.04
N PHE A 64 -4.62 -1.41 5.28
CA PHE A 64 -3.25 -1.10 5.71
C PHE A 64 -3.25 -0.30 7.01
N ALA A 65 -4.10 0.71 7.12
CA ALA A 65 -4.19 1.56 8.29
C ALA A 65 -4.60 0.75 9.54
N LYS A 66 -5.58 -0.15 9.42
CA LYS A 66 -5.98 -1.06 10.50
C LYS A 66 -4.86 -2.02 10.92
N VAL A 67 -4.21 -2.64 9.95
CA VAL A 67 -3.12 -3.61 10.15
C VAL A 67 -1.93 -2.94 10.87
N LEU A 68 -1.55 -1.76 10.41
CA LEU A 68 -0.45 -0.98 10.97
C LEU A 68 -0.85 -0.18 12.23
N LYS A 69 -2.14 -0.18 12.59
CA LYS A 69 -2.70 0.57 13.72
C LYS A 69 -2.30 2.05 13.65
N VAL A 70 -2.60 2.69 12.53
CA VAL A 70 -2.36 4.11 12.25
C VAL A 70 -3.60 4.74 11.64
N HIS A 71 -3.69 6.06 11.69
CA HIS A 71 -4.72 6.77 10.93
C HIS A 71 -4.39 6.69 9.42
N PRO A 72 -5.37 6.53 8.50
CA PRO A 72 -5.09 6.43 7.06
C PRO A 72 -4.30 7.61 6.48
N ARG A 73 -4.45 8.80 7.08
CA ARG A 73 -3.66 10.00 6.73
C ARG A 73 -2.16 9.77 6.80
N GLU A 74 -1.69 8.96 7.76
CA GLU A 74 -0.26 8.70 7.98
C GLU A 74 0.35 7.92 6.81
N LEU A 75 -0.46 7.12 6.10
CA LEU A 75 -0.03 6.40 4.90
C LEU A 75 0.18 7.35 3.70
N LEU A 76 -0.42 8.54 3.75
CA LEU A 76 -0.34 9.58 2.74
C LEU A 76 0.58 10.74 3.17
N ASP A 77 1.27 10.59 4.30
CA ASP A 77 2.13 11.62 4.89
C ASP A 77 3.53 11.53 4.28
N PHE A 78 3.72 12.17 3.14
CA PHE A 78 4.98 12.29 2.41
C PHE A 78 5.02 13.59 1.60
N GLU A 79 6.22 14.05 1.27
CA GLU A 79 6.42 15.26 0.45
C GLU A 79 5.75 15.12 -0.94
N TRP A 80 4.93 16.11 -1.28
CA TRP A 80 4.17 16.21 -2.53
C TRP A 80 4.54 17.52 -3.25
N GLU A 81 4.77 17.44 -4.56
CA GLU A 81 5.15 18.57 -5.44
C GLU A 81 3.99 19.52 -5.74
#